data_AF-A0A3S8W082-F1
#
_entry.id   AF-A0A3S8W082-F1
#
_cell.length_a   1.000
_cell.length_b   1.000
_cell.length_c   1.000
_cell.angle_alpha   90.00
_cell.angle_beta   90.00
_cell.angle_gamma   90.00
#
_symmetry.space_group_name_H-M   'P 1'
#
loop_
_entity.id
_entity.type
_entity.pdbx_description
1 polymer ?
#
loop_
_entity_poly.entity_id
_entity_poly.type
_entity_poly.pdbx_seq_one_letter_code
_entity_poly.pdbx_strand_id
1 'polypeptide(L)'
;MSAPDPPASGSAPAALARELRGLEPSCGPVRLVAVDGHAGSGKTTFAGRLAAALGGAPVLRLDDIATHREFFGWTGRLRRQVLDPLAAGRPAVYDAYDWDARAFTARRTLPPAPVVLVEGVGAGRRELRPYLARLLWMEVPAAVAWARGRERDGPGLAGFWDDWERAERAHFSADPSRPYAGLLVVRRGDAYRLVPGPASAR
;
A
#
# COMPACT_ATOMS: atom_id res chain seq x y z
N MET A 1 -1.36 37.41 20.05
CA MET A 1 -0.78 37.58 18.70
C MET A 1 -0.07 36.30 18.32
N SER A 2 -0.73 35.40 17.58
CA SER A 2 -0.07 34.23 17.02
C SER A 2 0.77 34.66 15.81
N ALA A 3 2.00 34.15 15.74
CA ALA A 3 2.82 34.27 14.55
C ALA A 3 2.09 33.64 13.34
N PRO A 4 2.26 34.18 12.13
CA PRO A 4 1.71 33.57 10.93
C PRO A 4 2.39 32.22 10.68
N ASP A 5 1.59 31.21 10.30
CA ASP A 5 2.11 29.95 9.81
C ASP A 5 3.01 30.20 8.59
N PRO A 6 4.20 29.56 8.49
CA PRO A 6 5.01 29.63 7.29
C PRO A 6 4.25 29.05 6.10
N PRO A 7 4.45 29.56 4.87
CA PRO A 7 3.74 29.06 3.69
C PRO A 7 4.08 27.58 3.47
N ALA A 8 3.05 26.73 3.41
CA ALA A 8 3.22 25.32 3.10
C ALA A 8 3.69 25.15 1.65
N SER A 9 4.97 24.82 1.53
CA SER A 9 5.67 24.43 0.31
C SER A 9 5.20 23.05 -0.14
N GLY A 10 4.19 23.00 -1.01
CA GLY A 10 3.72 21.78 -1.69
C GLY A 10 2.89 20.83 -0.80
N SER A 11 1.90 20.15 -1.40
CA SER A 11 1.16 19.10 -0.69
C SER A 11 2.11 17.95 -0.31
N ALA A 12 1.88 17.30 0.83
CA ALA A 12 2.74 16.18 1.28
C ALA A 12 2.99 15.09 0.22
N PRO A 13 2.00 14.70 -0.62
CA PRO A 13 2.25 13.78 -1.74
C PRO A 13 3.24 14.31 -2.79
N ALA A 14 3.26 15.62 -3.07
CA ALA A 14 4.17 16.21 -4.05
C ALA A 14 5.62 16.25 -3.54
N ALA A 15 5.82 16.59 -2.26
CA ALA A 15 7.13 16.53 -1.63
C ALA A 15 7.67 15.09 -1.61
N LEU A 16 6.82 14.13 -1.22
CA LEU A 16 7.15 12.70 -1.23
C LEU A 16 7.45 12.19 -2.62
N ALA A 17 6.69 12.57 -3.64
CA ALA A 17 6.95 12.16 -5.02
C ALA A 17 8.36 12.56 -5.49
N ARG A 18 8.85 13.74 -5.07
CA ARG A 18 10.21 14.19 -5.38
C ARG A 18 11.26 13.32 -4.69
N GLU A 19 11.06 13.03 -3.39
CA GLU A 19 11.93 12.14 -2.63
C GLU A 19 12.00 10.74 -3.27
N LEU A 20 10.83 10.15 -3.58
CA LEU A 20 10.74 8.81 -4.14
C LEU A 20 11.44 8.69 -5.49
N ARG A 21 11.40 9.72 -6.35
CA ARG A 21 12.14 9.72 -7.63
C ARG A 21 13.65 9.68 -7.44
N GLY A 22 14.17 10.18 -6.32
CA GLY A 22 15.60 10.22 -6.00
C GLY A 22 16.14 8.98 -5.31
N LEU A 23 15.31 8.02 -4.92
CA LEU A 23 15.76 6.77 -4.31
C LEU A 23 16.53 5.90 -5.32
N GLU A 24 17.32 4.94 -4.86
CA GLU A 24 17.84 3.90 -5.73
C GLU A 24 16.71 2.93 -6.14
N PRO A 25 16.73 2.37 -7.37
CA PRO A 25 15.86 1.26 -7.73
C PRO A 25 16.02 0.06 -6.79
N SER A 26 14.94 -0.68 -6.55
CA SER A 26 14.87 -1.76 -5.55
C SER A 26 14.35 -3.08 -6.12
N CYS A 27 13.75 -3.06 -7.30
CA CYS A 27 13.20 -4.22 -7.99
C CYS A 27 13.63 -4.13 -9.46
N GLY A 28 14.89 -4.47 -9.73
CA GLY A 28 15.50 -4.23 -11.04
C GLY A 28 15.54 -2.72 -11.34
N PRO A 29 15.05 -2.25 -12.50
CA PRO A 29 15.02 -0.82 -12.82
C PRO A 29 13.92 -0.05 -12.07
N VAL A 30 13.04 -0.73 -11.31
CA VAL A 30 11.86 -0.14 -10.67
C VAL A 30 12.16 0.24 -9.22
N ARG A 31 11.71 1.42 -8.80
CA ARG A 31 11.56 1.78 -7.38
C ARG A 31 10.19 1.32 -6.90
N LEU A 32 10.14 0.18 -6.21
CA LEU A 32 8.88 -0.34 -5.70
C LEU A 32 8.59 0.30 -4.34
N VAL A 33 7.45 0.96 -4.21
CA VAL A 33 7.06 1.69 -3.00
C VAL A 33 5.78 1.11 -2.43
N ALA A 34 5.84 0.62 -1.20
CA ALA A 34 4.70 0.04 -0.51
C ALA A 34 3.91 1.09 0.27
N VAL A 35 2.59 1.02 0.17
CA VAL A 35 1.61 1.73 1.02
C VAL A 35 0.83 0.68 1.80
N ASP A 36 1.19 0.47 3.06
CA ASP A 36 0.56 -0.50 3.95
C ASP A 36 -0.18 0.20 5.11
N GLY A 37 -0.99 -0.54 5.84
CA GLY A 37 -1.88 -0.07 6.89
C GLY A 37 -3.11 -0.95 6.99
N HIS A 38 -3.83 -0.87 8.11
CA HIS A 38 -5.07 -1.63 8.34
C HIS A 38 -6.12 -1.45 7.23
N ALA A 39 -6.97 -2.44 6.98
CA ALA A 39 -8.14 -2.28 6.13
C ALA A 39 -9.00 -1.10 6.60
N GLY A 40 -9.49 -0.28 5.66
CA GLY A 40 -10.22 0.95 5.98
C GLY A 40 -9.36 2.16 6.42
N SER A 41 -8.02 2.06 6.41
CA SER A 41 -7.13 3.19 6.77
C SER A 41 -6.99 4.28 5.71
N GLY A 42 -7.49 4.06 4.48
CA GLY A 42 -7.43 5.03 3.38
C GLY A 42 -6.21 4.91 2.46
N LYS A 43 -5.52 3.76 2.46
CA LYS A 43 -4.38 3.44 1.58
C LYS A 43 -4.67 3.76 0.12
N THR A 44 -5.75 3.21 -0.45
CA THR A 44 -6.13 3.40 -1.87
C THR A 44 -6.27 4.87 -2.24
N THR A 45 -6.91 5.68 -1.38
CA THR A 45 -7.05 7.13 -1.61
C THR A 45 -5.69 7.84 -1.58
N PHE A 46 -4.84 7.52 -0.60
CA PHE A 46 -3.50 8.11 -0.52
C PHE A 46 -2.61 7.67 -1.69
N ALA A 47 -2.61 6.39 -2.05
CA ALA A 47 -1.87 5.83 -3.17
C ALA A 47 -2.28 6.48 -4.49
N GLY A 48 -3.59 6.72 -4.72
CA GLY A 48 -4.06 7.44 -5.90
C GLY A 48 -3.55 8.90 -5.97
N ARG A 49 -3.55 9.62 -4.84
CA ARG A 49 -2.99 10.99 -4.77
C ARG A 49 -1.47 11.01 -4.98
N LEU A 50 -0.76 10.01 -4.44
CA LEU A 50 0.68 9.87 -4.63
C LEU A 50 1.02 9.49 -6.08
N ALA A 51 0.25 8.59 -6.70
CA ALA A 51 0.37 8.24 -8.11
C ALA A 51 0.22 9.46 -9.01
N ALA A 52 -0.80 10.30 -8.76
CA ALA A 52 -1.00 11.55 -9.49
C ALA A 52 0.20 12.51 -9.33
N ALA A 53 0.71 12.68 -8.10
CA ALA A 53 1.90 13.50 -7.84
C ALA A 53 3.18 12.93 -8.51
N LEU A 54 3.24 11.62 -8.69
CA LEU A 54 4.30 10.92 -9.43
C LEU A 54 4.16 11.03 -10.96
N GLY A 55 3.10 11.68 -11.47
CA GLY A 55 2.86 11.82 -12.91
C GLY A 55 2.08 10.65 -13.51
N GLY A 56 1.21 10.01 -12.72
CA GLY A 56 0.43 8.85 -13.14
C GLY A 56 1.15 7.52 -12.96
N ALA A 57 1.96 7.38 -11.90
CA ALA A 57 2.66 6.13 -11.63
C ALA A 57 1.70 4.94 -11.49
N PRO A 58 2.04 3.75 -12.03
CA PRO A 58 1.20 2.57 -11.88
C PRO A 58 1.03 2.16 -10.41
N VAL A 59 -0.18 1.68 -10.08
CA VAL A 59 -0.52 1.18 -8.74
C VAL A 59 -1.00 -0.26 -8.83
N LEU A 60 -0.27 -1.16 -8.17
CA LEU A 60 -0.71 -2.53 -7.92
C LEU A 60 -1.52 -2.58 -6.63
N ARG A 61 -2.73 -3.11 -6.70
CA ARG A 61 -3.59 -3.33 -5.53
C ARG A 61 -3.50 -4.78 -5.11
N LEU A 62 -3.13 -5.06 -3.87
CA LEU A 62 -3.01 -6.42 -3.37
C LEU A 62 -4.37 -7.13 -3.28
N ASP A 63 -5.47 -6.37 -3.23
CA ASP A 63 -6.82 -6.90 -3.34
C ASP A 63 -7.07 -7.60 -4.70
N ASP A 64 -6.33 -7.24 -5.76
CA ASP A 64 -6.37 -7.96 -7.03
C ASP A 64 -5.70 -9.36 -6.93
N ILE A 65 -4.81 -9.58 -5.96
CA ILE A 65 -3.99 -10.81 -5.86
C ILE A 65 -4.50 -11.73 -4.74
N ALA A 66 -4.95 -11.16 -3.63
CA ALA A 66 -5.58 -11.87 -2.52
C ALA A 66 -6.92 -12.48 -2.95
N THR A 67 -7.36 -13.52 -2.23
CA THR A 67 -8.62 -14.21 -2.54
C THR A 67 -9.37 -14.53 -1.25
N HIS A 68 -10.63 -14.96 -1.37
CA HIS A 68 -11.41 -15.46 -0.22
C HIS A 68 -10.76 -16.67 0.48
N ARG A 69 -9.91 -17.43 -0.23
CA ARG A 69 -9.20 -18.60 0.31
C ARG A 69 -7.83 -18.24 0.86
N GLU A 70 -7.26 -17.13 0.39
CA GLU A 70 -5.88 -16.72 0.61
C GLU A 70 -5.81 -15.22 0.88
N PHE A 71 -6.26 -14.78 2.07
CA PHE A 71 -6.13 -13.36 2.45
C PHE A 71 -4.67 -12.90 2.46
N PHE A 72 -3.75 -13.76 2.90
CA PHE A 72 -2.31 -13.46 2.99
C PHE A 72 -1.41 -14.54 2.35
N GLY A 73 -2.00 -15.57 1.72
CA GLY A 73 -1.27 -16.68 1.08
C GLY A 73 -0.79 -16.42 -0.35
N TRP A 74 -0.94 -15.18 -0.85
CA TRP A 74 -0.81 -14.83 -2.27
C TRP A 74 0.63 -14.60 -2.77
N THR A 75 1.63 -14.77 -1.93
CA THR A 75 2.96 -14.15 -2.12
C THR A 75 3.79 -14.84 -3.19
N GLY A 76 3.63 -16.16 -3.33
CA GLY A 76 4.18 -16.91 -4.45
C GLY A 76 3.59 -16.47 -5.80
N ARG A 77 2.29 -16.13 -5.84
CA ARG A 77 1.63 -15.59 -7.04
C ARG A 77 2.14 -14.20 -7.38
N LEU A 78 2.17 -13.30 -6.38
CA LEU A 78 2.72 -11.96 -6.55
C LEU A 78 4.15 -12.00 -7.08
N ARG A 79 5.01 -12.84 -6.49
CA ARG A 79 6.40 -12.94 -6.93
C ARG A 79 6.50 -13.33 -8.40
N ARG A 80 5.89 -14.45 -8.80
CA ARG A 80 6.01 -14.98 -10.17
C ARG A 80 5.38 -14.07 -11.21
N GLN A 81 4.23 -13.48 -10.92
CA GLN A 81 3.45 -12.71 -11.90
C GLN A 81 3.83 -11.23 -11.94
N VAL A 82 4.40 -10.69 -10.85
CA VAL A 82 4.67 -9.26 -10.71
C VAL A 82 6.14 -8.98 -10.40
N LEU A 83 6.67 -9.45 -9.27
CA LEU A 83 7.99 -9.01 -8.81
C LEU A 83 9.11 -9.48 -9.74
N ASP A 84 9.11 -10.75 -10.15
CA ASP A 84 10.15 -11.30 -11.02
C ASP A 84 10.15 -10.61 -12.42
N PRO A 85 8.99 -10.37 -13.09
CA PRO A 85 8.96 -9.56 -14.32
C PRO A 85 9.45 -8.12 -14.14
N LEU A 86 9.00 -7.42 -13.10
CA LEU A 86 9.43 -6.04 -12.85
C LEU A 86 10.94 -5.96 -12.56
N ALA A 87 11.47 -6.91 -11.78
CA ALA A 87 12.91 -7.03 -11.52
C ALA A 87 13.72 -7.27 -12.78
N ALA A 88 13.13 -7.93 -13.79
CA ALA A 88 13.73 -8.10 -15.11
C ALA A 88 13.47 -6.92 -16.06
N GLY A 89 12.84 -5.83 -15.60
CA GLY A 89 12.49 -4.67 -16.43
C GLY A 89 11.42 -4.97 -17.49
N ARG A 90 10.58 -5.98 -17.27
CA ARG A 90 9.51 -6.39 -18.21
C ARG A 90 8.12 -6.09 -17.63
N PRO A 91 7.10 -5.90 -18.49
CA PRO A 91 5.72 -5.82 -18.04
C PRO A 91 5.32 -7.07 -17.25
N ALA A 92 4.70 -6.85 -16.08
CA ALA A 92 4.04 -7.88 -15.31
C ALA A 92 2.64 -8.11 -15.87
N VAL A 93 2.21 -9.37 -15.94
CA VAL A 93 0.85 -9.74 -16.34
C VAL A 93 0.29 -10.66 -15.28
N TYR A 94 -0.82 -10.26 -14.67
CA TYR A 94 -1.45 -10.98 -13.56
C TYR A 94 -2.95 -11.05 -13.75
N ASP A 95 -3.55 -12.09 -13.18
CA ASP A 95 -5.00 -12.23 -13.15
C ASP A 95 -5.52 -11.57 -11.86
N ALA A 96 -6.47 -10.66 -12.00
CA ALA A 96 -7.08 -9.90 -10.91
C ALA A 96 -8.33 -10.61 -10.38
N TYR A 97 -8.37 -10.78 -9.06
CA TYR A 97 -9.47 -11.39 -8.34
C TYR A 97 -10.64 -10.42 -8.19
N ASP A 98 -11.82 -10.89 -8.52
CA ASP A 98 -13.08 -10.21 -8.30
C ASP A 98 -13.72 -10.77 -7.02
N TRP A 99 -13.89 -9.91 -6.03
CA TRP A 99 -14.41 -10.30 -4.72
C TRP A 99 -15.90 -10.62 -4.74
N ASP A 100 -16.67 -10.02 -5.64
CA ASP A 100 -18.10 -10.28 -5.78
C ASP A 100 -18.32 -11.59 -6.56
N ALA A 101 -17.61 -11.76 -7.68
CA ALA A 101 -17.68 -12.98 -8.50
C ALA A 101 -16.92 -14.17 -7.88
N ARG A 102 -16.10 -13.93 -6.84
CA ARG A 102 -15.25 -14.92 -6.16
C ARG A 102 -14.34 -15.71 -7.11
N ALA A 103 -13.82 -15.04 -8.13
CA ALA A 103 -13.04 -15.67 -9.20
C ALA A 103 -12.02 -14.68 -9.79
N PHE A 104 -11.04 -15.21 -10.51
CA PHE A 104 -10.19 -14.39 -11.37
C PHE A 104 -10.95 -14.09 -12.66
N THR A 105 -11.38 -12.84 -12.84
CA THR A 105 -12.25 -12.45 -13.96
C THR A 105 -11.57 -11.52 -14.95
N ALA A 106 -10.43 -10.91 -14.58
CA ALA A 106 -9.74 -9.94 -15.40
C ALA A 106 -8.24 -10.23 -15.48
N ARG A 107 -7.63 -10.03 -16.66
CA ARG A 107 -6.18 -10.00 -16.82
C ARG A 107 -5.69 -8.56 -16.88
N ARG A 108 -4.69 -8.22 -16.08
CA ARG A 108 -4.10 -6.88 -15.96
C ARG A 108 -2.64 -6.89 -16.39
N THR A 109 -2.21 -5.80 -17.00
CA THR A 109 -0.80 -5.56 -17.34
C THR A 109 -0.30 -4.39 -16.51
N LEU A 110 0.82 -4.59 -15.80
CA LEU A 110 1.52 -3.59 -15.03
C LEU A 110 2.87 -3.32 -15.68
N PRO A 111 3.06 -2.17 -16.37
CA PRO A 111 4.33 -1.87 -17.01
C PRO A 111 5.41 -1.57 -15.96
N PRO A 112 6.69 -1.87 -16.25
CA PRO A 112 7.78 -1.32 -15.46
C PRO A 112 7.76 0.21 -15.62
N ALA A 113 7.93 0.91 -14.51
CA ALA A 113 7.97 2.37 -14.47
C ALA A 113 9.06 2.81 -13.47
N PRO A 114 9.55 4.06 -13.57
CA PRO A 114 10.57 4.56 -12.64
C PRO A 114 10.18 4.40 -11.17
N VAL A 115 8.89 4.57 -10.86
CA VAL A 115 8.27 4.26 -9.56
C VAL A 115 7.00 3.45 -9.82
N VAL A 116 6.81 2.37 -9.06
CA VAL A 116 5.57 1.59 -9.02
C VAL A 116 5.10 1.53 -7.58
N LEU A 117 3.82 1.84 -7.35
CA LEU A 117 3.21 1.75 -6.03
C LEU A 117 2.60 0.35 -5.85
N VAL A 118 2.78 -0.25 -4.68
CA VAL A 118 2.00 -1.42 -4.25
C VAL A 118 1.22 -1.06 -3.00
N GLU A 119 -0.09 -1.25 -3.02
CA GLU A 119 -0.98 -0.86 -1.92
C GLU A 119 -1.87 -2.02 -1.49
N GLY A 120 -2.06 -2.14 -0.18
CA GLY A 120 -2.90 -3.18 0.40
C GLY A 120 -2.36 -3.67 1.73
N VAL A 121 -3.18 -4.41 2.47
CA VAL A 121 -2.77 -4.97 3.76
C VAL A 121 -1.70 -6.02 3.52
N GLY A 122 -0.54 -5.85 4.15
CA GLY A 122 0.61 -6.73 3.97
C GLY A 122 1.56 -6.32 2.84
N ALA A 123 1.40 -5.13 2.27
CA ALA A 123 2.37 -4.56 1.32
C ALA A 123 3.77 -4.37 1.92
N GLY A 124 3.87 -4.23 3.25
CA GLY A 124 5.11 -4.12 4.01
C GLY A 124 5.58 -5.41 4.66
N ARG A 125 5.03 -6.57 4.28
CA ARG A 125 5.41 -7.88 4.82
C ARG A 125 6.87 -8.23 4.50
N ARG A 126 7.50 -9.04 5.34
CA ARG A 126 8.93 -9.37 5.32
C ARG A 126 9.41 -9.83 3.95
N GLU A 127 8.66 -10.66 3.24
CA GLU A 127 9.07 -11.20 1.94
C GLU A 127 9.02 -10.16 0.81
N LEU A 128 8.29 -9.04 0.97
CA LEU A 128 8.29 -7.94 0.00
C LEU A 128 9.42 -6.95 0.28
N ARG A 129 9.81 -6.75 1.55
CA ARG A 129 10.81 -5.74 1.96
C ARG A 129 12.11 -5.74 1.14
N PRO A 130 12.71 -6.89 0.75
CA PRO A 130 13.91 -6.91 -0.09
C PRO A 130 13.74 -6.23 -1.45
N TYR A 131 12.50 -6.09 -1.94
CA TYR A 131 12.18 -5.46 -3.21
C TYR A 131 11.75 -4.01 -3.07
N LEU A 132 11.60 -3.48 -1.85
CA LEU A 132 11.04 -2.13 -1.60
C LEU A 132 12.13 -1.07 -1.52
N ALA A 133 11.96 0.02 -2.27
CA ALA A 133 12.74 1.25 -2.11
C ALA A 133 12.23 2.06 -0.91
N ARG A 134 10.92 1.96 -0.61
CA ARG A 134 10.28 2.62 0.52
C ARG A 134 9.06 1.86 0.99
N LEU A 135 8.88 1.82 2.30
CA LEU A 135 7.64 1.40 2.97
C LEU A 135 7.01 2.59 3.68
N LEU A 136 5.77 2.88 3.32
CA LEU A 136 4.89 3.88 3.91
C LEU A 136 3.81 3.16 4.72
N TRP A 137 3.55 3.62 5.94
CA TRP A 137 2.49 3.08 6.78
C TRP A 137 1.40 4.13 7.03
N MET A 138 0.14 3.78 6.74
CA MET A 138 -1.02 4.60 7.09
C MET A 138 -1.26 4.55 8.60
N GLU A 139 -0.95 5.65 9.28
CA GLU A 139 -1.05 5.74 10.74
C GLU A 139 -2.50 6.03 11.17
N VAL A 140 -3.28 4.95 11.26
CA VAL A 140 -4.65 4.96 11.75
C VAL A 140 -4.80 3.80 12.74
N PRO A 141 -5.32 4.01 13.96
CA PRO A 141 -5.60 2.93 14.89
C PRO A 141 -6.48 1.86 14.25
N ALA A 142 -6.15 0.58 14.44
CA ALA A 142 -6.82 -0.54 13.79
C ALA A 142 -8.34 -0.50 13.97
N ALA A 143 -8.82 -0.31 15.21
CA ALA A 143 -10.25 -0.23 15.52
C ALA A 143 -10.98 0.90 14.75
N VAL A 144 -10.32 2.05 14.57
CA VAL A 144 -10.87 3.17 13.79
C VAL A 144 -10.91 2.84 12.30
N ALA A 145 -9.86 2.18 11.79
CA ALA A 145 -9.79 1.78 10.39
C ALA A 145 -10.86 0.72 10.06
N TRP A 146 -11.01 -0.31 10.90
CA TRP A 146 -12.03 -1.34 10.74
C TRP A 146 -13.45 -0.78 10.85
N ALA A 147 -13.71 0.11 11.83
CA ALA A 147 -15.02 0.74 11.96
C ALA A 147 -15.43 1.49 10.67
N ARG A 148 -14.51 2.27 10.09
CA ARG A 148 -14.74 2.96 8.80
C ARG A 148 -15.00 1.99 7.65
N GLY A 149 -14.25 0.89 7.62
CA GLY A 149 -14.42 -0.13 6.59
C GLY A 149 -15.79 -0.80 6.68
N ARG A 150 -16.19 -1.22 7.89
CA ARG A 150 -17.52 -1.81 8.15
C ARG A 150 -18.66 -0.85 7.83
N GLU A 151 -18.52 0.41 8.21
CA GLU A 151 -19.53 1.44 7.91
C GLU A 151 -19.71 1.62 6.40
N ARG A 152 -18.61 1.69 5.65
CA ARG A 152 -18.63 1.80 4.18
C ARG A 152 -19.26 0.59 3.50
N ASP A 153 -18.92 -0.61 3.97
CA ASP A 153 -19.29 -1.87 3.32
C ASP A 153 -20.68 -2.38 3.76
N GLY A 154 -21.20 -1.85 4.87
CA GLY A 154 -22.54 -2.12 5.36
C GLY A 154 -22.71 -3.48 6.06
N PRO A 155 -23.89 -3.71 6.67
CA PRO A 155 -24.14 -4.89 7.51
C PRO A 155 -24.12 -6.21 6.73
N GLY A 156 -24.35 -6.19 5.41
CA GLY A 156 -24.33 -7.38 4.55
C GLY A 156 -22.97 -8.10 4.52
N LEU A 157 -21.89 -7.40 4.89
CA LEU A 157 -20.53 -7.95 4.93
C LEU A 157 -20.01 -8.14 6.37
N ALA A 158 -20.86 -8.14 7.38
CA ALA A 158 -20.44 -8.28 8.78
C ALA A 158 -19.61 -9.55 9.04
N GLY A 159 -20.06 -10.71 8.56
CA GLY A 159 -19.33 -11.97 8.72
C GLY A 159 -17.99 -11.98 7.98
N PHE A 160 -17.92 -11.38 6.79
CA PHE A 160 -16.67 -11.18 6.06
C PHE A 160 -15.67 -10.33 6.86
N TRP A 161 -16.15 -9.21 7.43
CA TRP A 161 -15.31 -8.36 8.26
C TRP A 161 -14.79 -9.06 9.52
N ASP A 162 -15.59 -9.95 10.13
CA ASP A 162 -15.15 -10.75 11.27
C ASP A 162 -14.00 -11.69 10.90
N ASP A 163 -14.11 -12.37 9.77
CA ASP A 163 -13.04 -13.23 9.23
C ASP A 163 -11.79 -12.42 8.85
N TRP A 164 -11.99 -11.32 8.13
CA TRP A 164 -10.92 -10.43 7.70
C TRP A 164 -10.12 -9.89 8.87
N GLU A 165 -10.80 -9.34 9.88
CA GLU A 165 -10.14 -8.77 11.05
C GLU A 165 -9.34 -9.80 11.84
N ARG A 166 -9.85 -11.03 11.99
CA ARG A 166 -9.09 -12.13 12.60
C ARG A 166 -7.80 -12.41 11.84
N ALA A 167 -7.90 -12.52 10.51
CA ALA A 167 -6.75 -12.80 9.66
C ALA A 167 -5.75 -11.64 9.63
N GLU A 168 -6.21 -10.39 9.55
CA GLU A 168 -5.36 -9.21 9.57
C GLU A 168 -4.60 -9.08 10.89
N ARG A 169 -5.26 -9.33 12.02
CA ARG A 169 -4.60 -9.39 13.34
C ARG A 169 -3.52 -10.45 13.36
N ALA A 170 -3.84 -11.67 12.94
CA ALA A 170 -2.87 -12.76 12.87
C ALA A 170 -1.68 -12.41 11.97
N HIS A 171 -1.94 -11.79 10.81
CA HIS A 171 -0.89 -11.35 9.90
C HIS A 171 0.05 -10.34 10.55
N PHE A 172 -0.46 -9.24 11.10
CA PHE A 172 0.40 -8.21 11.69
C PHE A 172 1.05 -8.63 13.01
N SER A 173 0.46 -9.57 13.75
CA SER A 173 1.14 -10.19 14.90
C SER A 173 2.34 -11.04 14.47
N ALA A 174 2.23 -11.78 13.36
CA ALA A 174 3.30 -12.65 12.86
C ALA A 174 4.37 -11.90 12.03
N ASP A 175 3.96 -10.87 11.28
CA ASP A 175 4.82 -10.11 10.37
C ASP A 175 4.41 -8.62 10.32
N PRO A 176 4.78 -7.83 11.34
CA PRO A 176 4.36 -6.44 11.43
C PRO A 176 5.07 -5.55 10.39
N SER A 177 4.31 -4.77 9.63
CA SER A 177 4.87 -3.80 8.66
C SER A 177 5.34 -2.50 9.31
N ARG A 178 4.58 -1.95 10.27
CA ARG A 178 4.81 -0.62 10.86
C ARG A 178 6.23 -0.39 11.40
N PRO A 179 6.87 -1.33 12.12
CA PRO A 179 8.24 -1.13 12.61
C PRO A 179 9.30 -0.98 11.52
N TYR A 180 9.00 -1.37 10.29
CA TYR A 180 9.89 -1.30 9.14
C TYR A 180 9.54 -0.14 8.20
N ALA A 181 8.51 0.65 8.52
CA ALA A 181 8.13 1.81 7.73
C ALA A 181 9.16 2.93 7.92
N GLY A 182 9.62 3.50 6.81
CA GLY A 182 10.49 4.68 6.83
C GLY A 182 9.69 5.98 7.02
N LEU A 183 8.40 5.96 6.67
CA LEU A 183 7.51 7.09 6.90
C LEU A 183 6.15 6.60 7.39
N LEU A 184 5.58 7.35 8.32
CA LEU A 184 4.17 7.21 8.70
C LEU A 184 3.37 8.32 8.03
N VAL A 185 2.22 7.94 7.48
CA VAL A 185 1.29 8.81 6.77
C VAL A 185 0.10 9.08 7.68
N VAL A 186 -0.01 10.31 8.17
CA VAL A 186 -1.05 10.75 9.10
C VAL A 186 -2.05 11.63 8.35
N ARG A 187 -3.33 11.24 8.32
CA ARG A 187 -4.39 12.09 7.75
C ARG A 187 -4.82 13.18 8.75
N ARG A 188 -4.99 14.42 8.25
CA ARG A 188 -5.48 15.59 8.99
C ARG A 188 -6.50 16.32 8.12
N GLY A 189 -7.79 16.08 8.34
CA GLY A 189 -8.85 16.55 7.43
C GLY A 189 -8.63 16.01 6.02
N ASP A 190 -8.50 16.91 5.05
CA ASP A 190 -8.22 16.57 3.65
C ASP A 190 -6.74 16.54 3.28
N ALA A 191 -5.86 16.87 4.23
CA ALA A 191 -4.42 16.87 4.05
C ALA A 191 -3.76 15.60 4.63
N TYR A 192 -2.53 15.36 4.21
CA TYR A 192 -1.63 14.36 4.79
C TYR A 192 -0.42 15.04 5.39
N ARG A 193 0.06 14.48 6.49
CA ARG A 193 1.36 14.79 7.09
C ARG A 193 2.21 13.54 7.08
N LEU A 194 3.47 13.69 6.69
CA LEU A 194 4.47 12.64 6.75
C LEU A 194 5.31 12.85 8.01
N VAL A 195 5.55 11.78 8.75
CA VAL A 195 6.46 11.79 9.90
C VAL A 195 7.46 10.65 9.75
N PRO A 196 8.69 10.79 10.30
CA PRO A 196 9.66 9.70 10.30
C PRO A 196 9.06 8.43 10.90
N GLY A 197 9.20 7.32 10.20
CA GLY A 197 8.80 6.01 10.68
C GLY A 197 9.86 5.35 11.56
N PRO A 198 9.52 4.26 12.26
CA PRO A 198 10.44 3.60 13.19
C PRO A 198 11.73 3.06 12.55
N ALA A 199 11.73 2.82 11.23
CA ALA A 199 12.92 2.38 10.51
C ALA A 199 13.89 3.53 10.18
N SER A 200 13.47 4.80 10.32
CA SER A 200 14.31 5.96 9.99
C SER A 200 15.28 6.36 11.11
N ALA A 201 15.17 5.71 12.28
CA ALA A 201 16.07 5.89 13.41
C ALA A 201 17.17 4.80 13.47
N ARG A 202 17.32 4.00 12.42
CA ARG A 202 18.27 2.88 12.33
C ARG A 202 19.37 3.14 11.33
#